data_AF-A0A940WK86-F1
#
_entry.id   AF-A0A940WK86-F1
#
_cell.length_a   1.000
_cell.length_b   1.000
_cell.length_c   1.000
_cell.angle_alpha   90.00
_cell.angle_beta   90.00
_cell.angle_gamma   90.00
#
_symmetry.space_group_name_H-M   'P 1'
#
loop_
_entity.id
_entity.type
_entity.pdbx_description
1 polymer ?
#
loop_
_entity_poly.entity_id
_entity_poly.type
_entity_poly.pdbx_seq_one_letter_code
_entity_poly.pdbx_strand_id
1 'polypeptide(L)' 'MADRMDQLIAAAVRQGFKVWQTERGVWYFRRDLITVTAVRTPQVAREWVQLIGALRGAGLDFPPSGE' A
#
# COMPACT_ATOMS: atom_id res chain seq x y z
N MET A 1 11.48 5.29 9.47
CA MET A 1 10.54 4.13 9.51
C MET A 1 9.15 4.50 8.97
N ALA A 2 8.75 5.78 8.99
CA ALA A 2 7.57 6.28 8.26
C ALA A 2 7.78 6.34 6.73
N ASP A 3 9.03 6.46 6.27
CA ASP A 3 9.40 6.59 4.85
C ASP A 3 8.89 5.47 3.95
N ARG A 4 8.88 4.21 4.41
CA ARG A 4 8.42 3.09 3.56
C ARG A 4 6.93 3.16 3.27
N MET A 5 6.13 3.59 4.26
CA MET A 5 4.69 3.75 4.09
C MET A 5 4.42 4.92 3.16
N ASP A 6 5.10 6.04 3.38
CA ASP A 6 4.96 7.23 2.54
C ASP A 6 5.35 6.96 1.08
N GLN A 7 6.48 6.27 0.85
CA GLN A 7 6.92 5.85 -0.48
C GLN A 7 5.91 4.92 -1.15
N LEU A 8 5.33 3.98 -0.40
CA LEU A 8 4.32 3.05 -0.90
C LEU A 8 3.03 3.79 -1.27
N ILE A 9 2.59 4.73 -0.43
CA ILE A 9 1.44 5.60 -0.71
C ILE A 9 1.72 6.46 -1.95
N ALA A 10 2.90 7.08 -2.05
CA ALA A 10 3.30 7.88 -3.19
C ALA A 10 3.34 7.07 -4.50
N ALA A 11 3.89 5.84 -4.45
CA ALA A 11 3.90 4.93 -5.59
C ALA A 11 2.49 4.51 -6.00
N ALA A 12 1.61 4.22 -5.03
CA ALA A 12 0.21 3.89 -5.26
C ALA A 12 -0.52 5.07 -5.94
N VAL A 13 -0.39 6.28 -5.40
CA VAL A 13 -1.02 7.49 -5.93
C VAL A 13 -0.52 7.80 -7.34
N ARG A 14 0.79 7.66 -7.61
CA ARG A 14 1.36 7.82 -8.96
C ARG A 14 0.77 6.85 -9.99
N GLN A 15 0.33 5.68 -9.54
CA GLN A 15 -0.29 4.66 -10.39
C GLN A 15 -1.82 4.74 -10.44
N GLY A 16 -2.41 5.78 -9.84
CA GLY A 16 -3.84 6.02 -9.85
C GLY A 16 -4.64 5.35 -8.72
N PHE A 17 -3.96 4.89 -7.66
CA PHE A 17 -4.65 4.48 -6.44
C PHE A 17 -5.08 5.70 -5.62
N LYS A 18 -6.31 5.70 -5.15
CA LYS A 18 -6.78 6.58 -4.09
C LYS A 18 -6.39 5.97 -2.75
N VAL A 19 -5.59 6.71 -1.97
CA VAL A 19 -5.15 6.28 -0.66
C VAL A 19 -5.68 7.22 0.41
N TRP A 20 -6.30 6.69 1.45
CA TRP A 20 -6.74 7.46 2.62
C TRP A 20 -6.62 6.65 3.90
N GLN A 21 -6.48 7.36 5.02
CA GLN A 21 -6.46 6.78 6.35
C GLN A 21 -7.74 7.17 7.09
N THR A 22 -8.30 6.25 7.86
CA THR A 22 -9.44 6.52 8.75
C THR A 22 -8.96 6.98 10.12
N GLU A 23 -9.84 7.61 10.90
CA GLU A 23 -9.55 8.02 12.29
C GLU A 23 -9.11 6.86 13.20
N ARG A 24 -9.41 5.61 12.81
CA ARG A 24 -8.99 4.39 13.52
C ARG A 24 -7.58 3.92 13.16
N GLY A 25 -6.88 4.62 12.25
CA GLY A 25 -5.55 4.23 11.77
C GLY A 25 -5.56 3.17 10.65
N VAL A 26 -6.73 2.85 10.11
CA VAL A 26 -6.87 1.90 8.99
C VAL A 26 -6.58 2.62 7.68
N TRP A 27 -5.71 2.06 6.87
CA TRP A 27 -5.36 2.53 5.54
C TRP A 27 -6.19 1.84 4.48
N TYR A 28 -6.68 2.63 3.53
CA TYR A 28 -7.44 2.17 2.38
C TYR A 28 -6.70 2.56 1.11
N PHE A 29 -6.48 1.59 0.23
CA PHE A 29 -5.90 1.75 -1.10
C PHE A 29 -6.92 1.27 -2.11
N ARG A 30 -7.53 2.19 -2.85
CA ARG A 30 -8.55 1.86 -3.84
C ARG A 30 -8.07 2.22 -5.24
N ARG A 31 -8.18 1.28 -6.16
CA ARG A 31 -8.05 1.53 -7.59
C ARG A 31 -9.24 0.90 -8.28
N ASP A 32 -10.05 1.75 -8.88
CA ASP A 32 -11.26 1.32 -9.58
C ASP A 32 -12.20 0.47 -8.68
N LEU A 33 -12.41 -0.79 -9.03
CA LEU A 33 -13.20 -1.77 -8.26
C LEU A 33 -12.41 -2.49 -7.15
N ILE A 34 -11.08 -2.42 -7.12
CA ILE A 34 -10.26 -3.14 -6.15
C ILE A 34 -9.95 -2.23 -4.97
N THR A 35 -10.25 -2.69 -3.75
CA THR A 35 -9.92 -1.99 -2.50
C THR A 35 -9.09 -2.90 -1.62
N VAL A 36 -7.86 -2.47 -1.32
CA VAL A 36 -6.97 -3.10 -0.35
C VAL A 36 -7.02 -2.31 0.94
N THR A 37 -7.20 -2.99 2.07
CA THR A 37 -7.26 -2.36 3.39
C THR A 37 -6.16 -2.91 4.28
N ALA A 38 -5.52 -2.01 5.04
CA ALA A 38 -4.54 -2.37 6.05
C ALA A 38 -5.01 -1.82 7.40
N VAL A 39 -5.32 -2.72 8.34
CA VAL A 39 -5.87 -2.37 9.67
C VAL A 39 -4.95 -1.44 10.46
N ARG A 40 -3.64 -1.51 10.21
CA ARG A 40 -2.60 -0.68 10.82
C ARG A 40 -1.39 -0.59 9.91
N THR A 41 -0.50 0.37 10.17
CA THR A 41 0.80 0.44 9.53
C THR A 41 1.62 -0.82 9.86
N PRO A 42 2.10 -1.58 8.86
CA PRO A 42 2.90 -2.78 9.09
C PRO A 42 4.15 -2.48 9.91
N GLN A 43 4.37 -3.23 11.00
CA GLN A 43 5.56 -3.05 11.84
C GLN A 43 6.64 -4.10 11.56
N VAL A 44 6.24 -5.27 11.06
CA VAL A 44 7.15 -6.38 10.75
C VAL A 44 7.20 -6.70 9.26
N ALA A 45 8.32 -7.24 8.79
CA ALA A 45 8.55 -7.53 7.37
C ALA A 45 7.46 -8.43 6.75
N ARG A 46 6.92 -9.38 7.50
CA ARG A 46 5.82 -10.24 7.02
C ARG A 46 4.55 -9.44 6.70
N GLU A 47 4.18 -8.47 7.55
CA GLU A 47 3.02 -7.60 7.31
C GLU A 47 3.23 -6.73 6.06
N TRP A 48 4.47 -6.25 5.85
CA TRP A 48 4.84 -5.53 4.63
C TRP A 48 4.70 -6.39 3.38
N VAL A 49 5.21 -7.63 3.38
CA VAL A 49 5.11 -8.55 2.25
C VAL A 49 3.65 -8.87 1.92
N GLN A 50 2.81 -9.08 2.93
CA GLN A 50 1.37 -9.31 2.74
C GLN A 50 0.67 -8.08 2.12
N LEU A 51 0.96 -6.87 2.62
CA LEU A 51 0.39 -5.63 2.08
C LEU A 51 0.84 -5.38 0.63
N ILE A 52 2.14 -5.51 0.35
CA ILE A 52 2.72 -5.36 -0.99
C ILE A 52 2.13 -6.41 -1.94
N GLY A 53 1.98 -7.66 -1.49
CA GLY A 53 1.35 -8.74 -2.26
C GLY A 53 -0.12 -8.43 -2.59
N ALA A 54 -0.89 -7.94 -1.62
CA ALA A 54 -2.28 -7.54 -1.83
C ALA A 54 -2.40 -6.37 -2.81
N LEU A 55 -1.52 -5.36 -2.69
CA LEU A 55 -1.46 -4.23 -3.61
C LEU A 55 -1.05 -4.67 -5.03
N ARG A 56 -0.09 -5.59 -5.16
CA ARG A 56 0.31 -6.16 -6.44
C ARG A 56 -0.82 -6.95 -7.10
N GLY A 57 -1.57 -7.73 -6.31
CA GLY A 57 -2.81 -8.39 -6.77
C GLY A 57 -3.89 -7.40 -7.20
N ALA A 58 -3.92 -6.21 -6.59
CA ALA A 58 -4.77 -5.10 -7.00
C ALA A 58 -4.25 -4.32 -8.22
N GLY A 59 -3.17 -4.79 -8.85
CA GLY A 59 -2.57 -4.19 -10.04
C GLY A 59 -1.54 -3.10 -9.75
N LEU A 60 -1.13 -2.92 -8.49
CA LEU A 60 -0.04 -2.01 -8.17
C LEU A 60 1.27 -2.62 -8.65
N ASP A 61 1.84 -2.01 -9.68
CA ASP A 61 3.12 -2.42 -10.23
C ASP A 61 4.21 -1.77 -9.38
N PHE A 62 4.75 -2.54 -8.45
CA PHE A 62 5.99 -2.13 -7.81
C PHE A 62 7.10 -2.42 -8.82
N PRO A 63 7.90 -1.41 -9.23
CA PRO A 63 9.08 -1.71 -10.02
C PRO A 63 9.89 -2.74 -9.23
N PRO A 64 10.40 -3.81 -9.87
CA PRO A 64 11.32 -4.72 -9.20
C PRO A 64 12.41 -3.82 -8.62
N SER A 65 12.62 -3.89 -7.31
CA SER A 65 13.69 -3.12 -6.66
C SER A 65 14.95 -3.34 -7.47
N GLY A 66 15.35 -2.30 -8.21
CA GLY A 66 16.58 -2.31 -8.99
C GLY A 66 17.72 -2.58 -8.03
N GLU A 67 18.54 -3.53 -8.41
CA GLU A 67 19.75 -4.00 -7.72
C GLU A 67 20.69 -2.87 -7.31
#